data_AF-A0A381XNY1-F1
#
_entry.id   AF-A0A381XNY1-F1
#
_cell.length_a   1.000
_cell.length_b   1.000
_cell.length_c   1.000
_cell.angle_alpha   90.00
_cell.angle_beta   90.00
_cell.angle_gamma   90.00
#
_symmetry.space_group_name_H-M   'P 1'
#
loop_
_entity.id
_entity.type
_entity.pdbx_description
1 polymer ?
#
loop_
_entity_poly.entity_id
_entity_poly.type
_entity_poly.pdbx_seq_one_letter_code
_entity_poly.pdbx_strand_id
1 'polypeptide(L)'
;MNKAFPIAITLSALFLLAYFILASSGLILSFEPGLSAGDVSRWCERVGDGIFREPSNALSNLGFMIAGLYMFRVLSTGPTNQQQNTFSGLNKLSMLYAGAAIYLGPGSMLMHGTHTEWGQWADNLSMVMYIIFPWLYNLKEMGRWSSERFLVIYFSIVVLYGYTRWVYGDDLGIGLDLFGLSIGLWIISETLFNFWTPVFRWVSGLVGFVVAAMFGTLPSEILSNPAEYWWVVLFWLPAVFASHAPRIKRTYNPWFFLGMASY
;
A
#
# COMPACT_ATOMS: atom_id res chain seq x y z
N MET A 1 15.57 -20.86 -16.64
CA MET A 1 16.05 -19.65 -15.93
C MET A 1 14.86 -18.79 -15.58
N ASN A 2 14.68 -18.48 -14.31
CA ASN A 2 13.60 -17.64 -13.81
C ASN A 2 13.82 -16.19 -14.28
N LYS A 3 12.86 -15.63 -15.03
CA LYS A 3 12.99 -14.30 -15.65
C LYS A 3 12.40 -13.16 -14.81
N ALA A 4 11.75 -13.43 -13.68
CA ALA A 4 11.03 -12.41 -12.93
C ALA A 4 11.95 -11.28 -12.43
N PHE A 5 13.09 -11.62 -11.83
CA PHE A 5 14.05 -10.63 -11.35
C PHE A 5 14.68 -9.78 -12.48
N PRO A 6 15.19 -10.37 -13.59
CA PRO A 6 15.60 -9.59 -14.76
C PRO A 6 14.51 -8.67 -15.33
N ILE A 7 13.26 -9.16 -15.42
CA ILE A 7 12.12 -8.36 -15.90
C ILE A 7 11.88 -7.18 -14.95
N ALA A 8 11.88 -7.40 -13.64
CA ALA A 8 11.67 -6.34 -12.65
C ALA A 8 12.75 -5.25 -12.73
N ILE A 9 14.03 -5.63 -12.92
CA ILE A 9 15.12 -4.67 -13.15
C ILE A 9 14.87 -3.88 -14.44
N THR A 10 14.57 -4.56 -15.55
CA THR A 10 14.35 -3.91 -16.84
C THR A 10 13.19 -2.92 -16.76
N LEU A 11 12.07 -3.29 -16.17
CA LEU A 11 10.92 -2.40 -16.01
C LEU A 11 11.24 -1.20 -15.12
N SER A 12 11.98 -1.41 -14.03
CA SER A 12 12.43 -0.33 -13.14
C SER A 12 13.35 0.65 -13.86
N ALA A 13 14.31 0.15 -14.64
CA ALA A 13 15.23 0.98 -15.43
C ALA A 13 14.51 1.72 -16.56
N LEU A 14 13.56 1.07 -17.25
CA LEU A 14 12.74 1.69 -18.28
C LEU A 14 11.88 2.81 -17.70
N PHE A 15 11.30 2.63 -16.51
CA PHE A 15 10.57 3.68 -15.82
C PHE A 15 11.47 4.91 -15.56
N LEU A 16 12.64 4.71 -14.96
CA LEU A 16 13.56 5.81 -14.65
C LEU A 16 14.04 6.53 -15.92
N LEU A 17 14.31 5.78 -17.00
CA LEU A 17 14.68 6.34 -18.29
C LEU A 17 13.54 7.16 -18.89
N ALA A 18 12.31 6.63 -18.88
CA ALA A 18 11.13 7.33 -19.36
C ALA A 18 10.85 8.60 -18.56
N TYR A 19 10.92 8.52 -17.22
CA TYR A 19 10.80 9.67 -16.33
C TYR A 19 11.82 10.74 -16.72
N PHE A 20 13.10 10.37 -16.82
CA PHE A 20 14.17 11.31 -17.15
C PHE A 20 13.94 12.01 -18.50
N ILE A 21 13.59 11.27 -19.55
CA ILE A 21 13.33 11.83 -20.88
C ILE A 21 12.13 12.78 -20.87
N LEU A 22 11.03 12.37 -20.24
CA LEU A 22 9.80 13.15 -20.21
C LEU A 22 9.91 14.39 -19.32
N ALA A 23 10.58 14.27 -18.17
CA ALA A 23 10.83 15.38 -17.27
C ALA A 23 11.82 16.38 -17.88
N SER A 24 12.89 15.90 -18.52
CA SER A 24 13.88 16.78 -19.18
C SER A 24 13.29 17.53 -20.39
N SER A 25 12.25 17.00 -21.01
CA SER A 25 11.48 17.69 -22.07
C SER A 25 10.37 18.59 -21.52
N GLY A 26 10.18 18.64 -20.19
CA GLY A 26 9.14 19.43 -19.53
C GLY A 26 7.72 18.90 -19.70
N LEU A 27 7.54 17.74 -20.33
CA LEU A 27 6.22 17.21 -20.72
C LEU A 27 5.37 16.72 -19.55
N ILE A 28 6.03 16.32 -18.46
CA ILE A 28 5.37 15.75 -17.29
C ILE A 28 5.48 16.65 -16.06
N LEU A 29 6.02 17.86 -16.17
CA LEU A 29 6.27 18.72 -15.01
C LEU A 29 5.17 19.78 -14.87
N SER A 30 4.73 20.01 -13.64
CA SER A 30 3.79 21.06 -13.25
C SER A 30 4.22 21.67 -11.91
N PHE A 31 3.43 22.57 -11.36
CA PHE A 31 3.46 22.94 -9.95
C PHE A 31 2.09 22.62 -9.35
N GLU A 32 2.05 22.23 -8.07
CA GLU A 32 0.78 22.11 -7.37
C GLU A 32 0.10 23.50 -7.30
N PRO A 33 -1.24 23.56 -7.24
CA PRO A 33 -1.97 24.82 -7.17
C PRO A 33 -1.45 25.72 -6.03
N GLY A 34 -1.00 26.92 -6.39
CA GLY A 34 -0.49 27.90 -5.43
C GLY A 34 0.98 27.74 -5.05
N LEU A 35 1.71 26.78 -5.63
CA LEU A 35 3.15 26.65 -5.48
C LEU A 35 3.91 27.15 -6.71
N SER A 36 5.13 27.59 -6.47
CA SER A 36 6.12 28.00 -7.45
C SER A 36 7.52 27.58 -7.03
N ALA A 37 8.49 27.69 -7.94
CA ALA A 37 9.88 27.35 -7.61
C ALA A 37 10.41 28.25 -6.47
N GLY A 38 10.95 27.62 -5.44
CA GLY A 38 11.43 28.27 -4.22
C GLY A 38 10.47 28.19 -3.03
N ASP A 39 9.19 27.90 -3.26
CA ASP A 39 8.20 27.72 -2.19
C ASP A 39 8.48 26.45 -1.39
N VAL A 40 7.97 26.40 -0.15
CA VAL A 40 8.03 25.19 0.70
C VAL A 40 6.73 24.43 0.52
N SER A 41 6.83 23.17 0.09
CA SER A 41 5.66 22.30 -0.07
C SER A 41 5.07 21.89 1.28
N ARG A 42 3.86 21.32 1.26
CA ARG A 42 3.26 20.68 2.44
C ARG A 42 4.06 19.48 2.97
N TRP A 43 5.00 18.95 2.18
CA TRP A 43 5.89 17.86 2.53
C TRP A 43 7.25 18.35 3.04
N CYS A 44 7.33 19.63 3.41
CA CYS A 44 8.49 20.27 4.04
C CYS A 44 9.76 20.29 3.17
N GLU A 45 9.65 20.11 1.85
CA GLU A 45 10.74 20.28 0.90
C GLU A 45 10.54 21.54 0.06
N ARG A 46 11.64 22.22 -0.30
CA ARG A 46 11.56 23.36 -1.22
C ARG A 46 11.35 22.87 -2.64
N VAL A 47 10.39 23.48 -3.34
CA VAL A 47 10.06 23.12 -4.71
C VAL A 47 11.13 23.65 -5.67
N GLY A 48 11.73 22.76 -6.44
CA GLY A 48 12.73 23.06 -7.47
C GLY A 48 12.14 23.28 -8.85
N ASP A 49 12.92 23.95 -9.71
CA ASP A 49 12.62 24.17 -11.12
C ASP A 49 13.13 23.04 -12.05
N GLY A 50 13.94 22.12 -11.53
CA GLY A 50 14.52 20.99 -12.25
C GLY A 50 13.56 19.83 -12.55
N ILE A 51 14.14 18.69 -12.97
CA ILE A 51 13.39 17.46 -13.36
C ILE A 51 12.68 16.75 -12.20
N PHE A 52 12.98 17.14 -10.96
CA PHE A 52 12.26 16.74 -9.76
C PHE A 52 11.83 18.02 -9.03
N ARG A 53 10.52 18.15 -8.79
CA ARG A 53 9.98 19.26 -8.01
C ARG A 53 10.40 19.18 -6.55
N GLU A 54 10.43 18.00 -5.98
CA GLU A 54 10.94 17.75 -4.63
C GLU A 54 12.03 16.66 -4.71
N PRO A 55 13.30 17.02 -4.97
CA PRO A 55 14.35 16.04 -5.27
C PRO A 55 14.57 14.99 -4.18
N SER A 56 14.55 15.37 -2.91
CA SER A 56 14.79 14.48 -1.77
C SER A 56 13.63 13.51 -1.62
N ASN A 57 12.39 14.01 -1.60
CA ASN A 57 11.18 13.22 -1.52
C ASN A 57 11.05 12.31 -2.75
N ALA A 58 11.31 12.80 -3.96
CA ALA A 58 11.24 12.01 -5.19
C ALA A 58 12.32 10.91 -5.26
N LEU A 59 13.58 11.20 -4.92
CA LEU A 59 14.66 10.22 -5.03
C LEU A 59 14.70 9.21 -3.89
N SER A 60 14.21 9.56 -2.69
CA SER A 60 14.10 8.62 -1.57
C SER A 60 13.26 7.39 -1.92
N ASN A 61 12.30 7.54 -2.84
CA ASN A 61 11.44 6.47 -3.35
C ASN A 61 12.17 5.37 -4.13
N LEU A 62 13.43 5.59 -4.53
CA LEU A 62 14.29 4.51 -5.01
C LEU A 62 14.47 3.41 -3.95
N GLY A 63 14.34 3.74 -2.66
CA GLY A 63 14.39 2.77 -1.57
C GLY A 63 13.33 1.67 -1.72
N PHE A 64 12.08 2.03 -2.05
CA PHE A 64 11.00 1.06 -2.31
C PHE A 64 11.31 0.17 -3.51
N MET A 65 11.81 0.76 -4.60
CA MET A 65 12.22 0.02 -5.80
C MET A 65 13.31 -1.00 -5.47
N ILE A 66 14.36 -0.57 -4.77
CA ILE A 66 15.47 -1.45 -4.35
C ILE A 66 14.97 -2.57 -3.44
N ALA A 67 14.11 -2.27 -2.46
CA ALA A 67 13.53 -3.27 -1.57
C ALA A 67 12.73 -4.32 -2.34
N GLY A 68 11.84 -3.91 -3.25
CA GLY A 68 11.05 -4.83 -4.07
C GLY A 68 11.91 -5.64 -5.06
N LEU A 69 12.95 -5.04 -5.65
CA LEU A 69 13.93 -5.76 -6.47
C LEU A 69 14.68 -6.81 -5.65
N TYR A 70 15.06 -6.49 -4.41
CA TYR A 70 15.68 -7.44 -3.50
C TYR A 70 14.72 -8.61 -3.16
N MET A 71 13.43 -8.33 -2.93
CA MET A 71 12.42 -9.38 -2.78
C MET A 71 12.39 -10.31 -4.00
N PHE A 72 12.33 -9.77 -5.22
CA PHE A 72 12.36 -10.60 -6.44
C PHE A 72 13.64 -11.42 -6.56
N ARG A 73 14.80 -10.86 -6.20
CA ARG A 73 16.07 -11.59 -6.18
C ARG A 73 15.99 -12.78 -5.24
N VAL A 74 15.64 -12.54 -3.98
CA VAL A 74 15.56 -13.58 -2.94
C VAL A 74 14.53 -14.64 -3.31
N LEU A 75 13.34 -14.25 -3.77
CA LEU A 75 12.31 -15.19 -4.22
C LEU A 75 12.70 -16.00 -5.46
N SER A 76 13.64 -15.49 -6.28
CA SER A 76 14.12 -16.17 -7.49
C SER A 76 15.28 -17.12 -7.24
N THR A 77 16.07 -16.90 -6.19
CA THR A 77 17.29 -17.67 -5.88
C THR A 77 17.19 -18.51 -4.61
N GLY A 78 16.19 -18.24 -3.75
CA GLY A 78 16.04 -18.89 -2.45
C GLY A 78 15.54 -20.34 -2.53
N PRO A 79 15.75 -21.14 -1.48
CA PRO A 79 15.21 -22.48 -1.38
C PRO A 79 13.68 -22.44 -1.36
N THR A 80 13.05 -23.16 -2.30
CA THR A 80 11.60 -23.24 -2.39
C THR A 80 11.06 -24.26 -1.38
N ASN A 81 10.44 -23.77 -0.30
CA ASN A 81 9.59 -24.61 0.55
C ASN A 81 8.18 -24.01 0.69
N GLN A 82 7.43 -24.05 -0.42
CA GLN A 82 6.09 -23.46 -0.50
C GLN A 82 5.07 -24.13 0.43
N GLN A 83 5.33 -25.37 0.90
CA GLN A 83 4.45 -26.07 1.82
C GLN A 83 4.41 -25.41 3.22
N GLN A 84 5.46 -24.69 3.60
CA GLN A 84 5.54 -24.00 4.90
C GLN A 84 5.32 -22.49 4.80
N ASN A 85 5.72 -21.85 3.69
CA ASN A 85 5.62 -20.39 3.54
C ASN A 85 5.37 -19.97 2.08
N THR A 86 4.29 -19.23 1.84
CA THR A 86 3.95 -18.66 0.53
C THR A 86 5.01 -17.70 -0.02
N PHE A 87 5.83 -17.07 0.84
CA PHE A 87 6.88 -16.12 0.46
C PHE A 87 8.28 -16.73 0.44
N SER A 88 8.42 -18.05 0.30
CA SER A 88 9.74 -18.71 0.14
C SER A 88 10.16 -18.88 -1.34
N GLY A 89 9.37 -18.41 -2.30
CA GLY A 89 9.65 -18.55 -3.72
C GLY A 89 8.61 -17.87 -4.60
N LEU A 90 8.85 -17.85 -5.90
CA LEU A 90 7.91 -17.22 -6.83
C LEU A 90 6.59 -17.99 -6.96
N ASN A 91 5.51 -17.24 -6.77
CA ASN A 91 4.15 -17.61 -7.13
C ASN A 91 3.36 -16.32 -7.36
N LYS A 92 2.09 -16.43 -7.75
CA LYS A 92 1.25 -15.26 -8.07
C LYS A 92 1.19 -14.24 -6.94
N LEU A 93 1.14 -14.67 -5.68
CA LEU A 93 1.00 -13.79 -4.52
C LEU A 93 2.32 -13.13 -4.12
N SER A 94 3.42 -13.88 -4.10
CA SER A 94 4.73 -13.32 -3.78
C SER A 94 5.21 -12.34 -4.86
N MET A 95 4.94 -12.64 -6.14
CA MET A 95 5.21 -11.72 -7.24
C MET A 95 4.35 -10.45 -7.18
N LEU A 96 3.06 -10.59 -6.83
CA LEU A 96 2.17 -9.45 -6.68
C LEU A 96 2.65 -8.51 -5.55
N TYR A 97 2.99 -9.07 -4.38
CA TYR A 97 3.47 -8.26 -3.26
C TYR A 97 4.79 -7.57 -3.57
N ALA A 98 5.77 -8.29 -4.14
CA ALA A 98 7.04 -7.69 -4.55
C ALA A 98 6.85 -6.62 -5.64
N GLY A 99 5.92 -6.84 -6.57
CA GLY A 99 5.56 -5.86 -7.60
C GLY A 99 4.91 -4.61 -7.01
N ALA A 100 3.98 -4.75 -6.06
CA ALA A 100 3.35 -3.62 -5.37
C ALA A 100 4.39 -2.83 -4.55
N ALA A 101 5.33 -3.51 -3.89
CA ALA A 101 6.45 -2.88 -3.19
C ALA A 101 7.36 -2.09 -4.14
N ILE A 102 7.64 -2.59 -5.35
CA ILE A 102 8.35 -1.80 -6.37
C ILE A 102 7.53 -0.58 -6.76
N TYR A 103 6.23 -0.76 -7.06
CA TYR A 103 5.38 0.29 -7.62
C TYR A 103 5.14 1.49 -6.68
N LEU A 104 5.24 1.30 -5.35
CA LEU A 104 5.30 2.42 -4.39
C LEU A 104 6.34 3.46 -4.80
N GLY A 105 7.52 3.01 -5.26
CA GLY A 105 8.60 3.90 -5.67
C GLY A 105 8.22 4.81 -6.84
N PRO A 106 7.87 4.27 -8.02
CA PRO A 106 7.37 5.04 -9.16
C PRO A 106 6.15 5.89 -8.83
N GLY A 107 5.16 5.38 -8.09
CA GLY A 107 3.95 6.14 -7.74
C GLY A 107 4.28 7.43 -6.99
N SER A 108 5.00 7.30 -5.88
CA SER A 108 5.37 8.45 -5.04
C SER A 108 6.42 9.36 -5.69
N MET A 109 7.37 8.79 -6.45
CA MET A 109 8.32 9.58 -7.26
C MET A 109 7.58 10.42 -8.30
N LEU A 110 6.51 9.91 -8.92
CA LEU A 110 5.73 10.69 -9.88
C LEU A 110 5.03 11.86 -9.17
N MET A 111 4.47 11.69 -7.98
CA MET A 111 3.86 12.79 -7.24
C MET A 111 4.89 13.89 -6.89
N HIS A 112 5.92 13.55 -6.12
CA HIS A 112 6.94 14.49 -5.67
C HIS A 112 7.82 15.04 -6.80
N GLY A 113 8.02 14.23 -7.83
CA GLY A 113 8.86 14.59 -8.96
C GLY A 113 8.16 15.54 -9.94
N THR A 114 6.86 15.36 -10.15
CA THR A 114 6.12 16.09 -11.20
C THR A 114 5.23 17.21 -10.72
N HIS A 115 4.70 17.13 -9.49
CA HIS A 115 3.62 17.98 -8.97
C HIS A 115 2.40 18.06 -9.89
N THR A 116 2.05 16.93 -10.51
CA THR A 116 0.85 16.82 -11.36
C THR A 116 -0.26 16.05 -10.63
N GLU A 117 -1.52 16.36 -10.96
CA GLU A 117 -2.71 15.65 -10.46
C GLU A 117 -2.66 14.14 -10.76
N TRP A 118 -2.20 13.75 -11.96
CA TRP A 118 -2.06 12.35 -12.32
C TRP A 118 -0.89 11.67 -11.58
N GLY A 119 0.14 12.42 -11.20
CA GLY A 119 1.21 11.96 -10.33
C GLY A 119 0.70 11.67 -8.92
N GLN A 120 -0.11 12.57 -8.35
CA GLN A 120 -0.80 12.34 -7.07
C GLN A 120 -1.74 11.11 -7.14
N TRP A 121 -2.48 10.95 -8.24
CA TRP A 121 -3.29 9.75 -8.47
C TRP A 121 -2.46 8.47 -8.49
N ALA A 122 -1.29 8.48 -9.16
CA ALA A 122 -0.40 7.32 -9.24
C ALA A 122 0.19 6.95 -7.88
N ASP A 123 0.56 7.95 -7.07
CA ASP A 123 1.02 7.76 -5.70
C ASP A 123 -0.06 7.09 -4.84
N ASN A 124 -1.26 7.68 -4.81
CA ASN A 124 -2.44 7.15 -4.11
C ASN A 124 -2.77 5.70 -4.51
N LEU A 125 -2.72 5.39 -5.81
CA LEU A 125 -2.95 4.04 -6.31
C LEU A 125 -1.86 3.07 -5.81
N SER A 126 -0.60 3.48 -5.86
CA SER A 126 0.53 2.66 -5.42
C SER A 126 0.46 2.33 -3.92
N MET A 127 0.10 3.32 -3.10
CA MET A 127 -0.11 3.16 -1.66
C MET A 127 -1.23 2.16 -1.36
N VAL A 128 -2.39 2.32 -2.02
CA VAL A 128 -3.52 1.39 -1.88
C VAL A 128 -3.13 -0.03 -2.32
N MET A 129 -2.49 -0.19 -3.48
CA MET A 129 -2.03 -1.50 -3.96
C MET A 129 -1.14 -2.20 -2.91
N TYR A 130 -0.25 -1.46 -2.26
CA TYR A 130 0.60 -2.02 -1.23
C TYR A 130 -0.17 -2.40 0.04
N ILE A 131 -0.93 -1.45 0.63
CA ILE A 131 -1.54 -1.63 1.96
C ILE A 131 -2.72 -2.60 1.96
N ILE A 132 -3.42 -2.79 0.83
CA ILE A 132 -4.53 -3.75 0.79
C ILE A 132 -4.06 -5.20 0.85
N PHE A 133 -2.84 -5.47 0.39
CA PHE A 133 -2.29 -6.81 0.35
C PHE A 133 -2.25 -7.49 1.73
N PRO A 134 -1.62 -6.92 2.79
CA PRO A 134 -1.47 -7.60 4.07
C PRO A 134 -2.81 -7.95 4.72
N TRP A 135 -3.79 -7.05 4.73
CA TRP A 135 -5.08 -7.33 5.35
C TRP A 135 -5.91 -8.32 4.53
N LEU A 136 -5.92 -8.23 3.20
CA LEU A 136 -6.55 -9.25 2.36
C LEU A 136 -5.89 -10.62 2.52
N TYR A 137 -4.57 -10.65 2.72
CA TYR A 137 -3.83 -11.90 2.89
C TYR A 137 -4.20 -12.55 4.24
N ASN A 138 -4.40 -11.75 5.28
CA ASN A 138 -4.94 -12.22 6.57
C ASN A 138 -6.34 -12.83 6.38
N LEU A 139 -7.22 -12.17 5.61
CA LEU A 139 -8.56 -12.69 5.31
C LEU A 139 -8.49 -13.97 4.47
N LYS A 140 -7.57 -14.06 3.51
CA LYS A 140 -7.36 -15.28 2.74
C LYS A 140 -7.01 -16.46 3.65
N GLU A 141 -6.07 -16.29 4.56
CA GLU A 141 -5.63 -17.38 5.43
C GLU A 141 -6.71 -17.82 6.42
N MET A 142 -7.38 -16.87 7.07
CA MET A 142 -8.45 -17.16 8.05
C MET A 142 -9.78 -17.55 7.37
N GLY A 143 -10.04 -17.06 6.16
CA GLY A 143 -11.25 -17.36 5.38
C GLY A 143 -11.13 -18.54 4.43
N ARG A 144 -9.96 -19.18 4.35
CA ARG A 144 -9.65 -20.31 3.45
C ARG A 144 -9.83 -20.00 1.96
N TRP A 145 -9.47 -18.80 1.54
CA TRP A 145 -9.61 -18.41 0.14
C TRP A 145 -8.53 -19.05 -0.74
N SER A 146 -8.89 -19.39 -1.97
CA SER A 146 -7.91 -19.72 -3.01
C SER A 146 -7.10 -18.49 -3.40
N SER A 147 -5.93 -18.70 -3.99
CA SER A 147 -5.12 -17.61 -4.55
C SER A 147 -5.86 -16.89 -5.67
N GLU A 148 -6.67 -17.60 -6.47
CA GLU A 148 -7.50 -17.05 -7.54
C GLU A 148 -8.53 -16.08 -6.99
N ARG A 149 -9.26 -16.47 -5.94
CA ARG A 149 -10.24 -15.60 -5.28
C ARG A 149 -9.57 -14.36 -4.71
N PHE A 150 -8.41 -14.52 -4.07
CA PHE A 150 -7.63 -13.38 -3.56
C PHE A 150 -7.26 -12.41 -4.69
N LEU A 151 -6.74 -12.90 -5.82
CA LEU A 151 -6.31 -12.06 -6.93
C LEU A 151 -7.49 -11.30 -7.55
N VAL A 152 -8.63 -11.98 -7.74
CA VAL A 152 -9.85 -11.32 -8.25
C VAL A 152 -10.28 -10.19 -7.33
N ILE A 153 -10.39 -10.44 -6.01
CA ILE A 153 -10.79 -9.42 -5.04
C ILE A 153 -9.79 -8.26 -5.01
N TYR A 154 -8.49 -8.57 -4.94
CA TYR A 154 -7.42 -7.57 -4.94
C TYR A 154 -7.52 -6.66 -6.16
N PHE A 155 -7.54 -7.23 -7.38
CA PHE A 155 -7.59 -6.43 -8.60
C PHE A 155 -8.93 -5.70 -8.77
N SER A 156 -10.05 -6.27 -8.32
CA SER A 156 -11.33 -5.55 -8.29
C SER A 156 -11.26 -4.31 -7.41
N ILE A 157 -10.66 -4.40 -6.22
CA ILE A 157 -10.47 -3.24 -5.32
C ILE A 157 -9.56 -2.20 -5.98
N VAL A 158 -8.42 -2.63 -6.55
CA VAL A 158 -7.46 -1.72 -7.20
C VAL A 158 -8.08 -0.99 -8.40
N VAL A 159 -8.80 -1.70 -9.27
CA VAL A 159 -9.46 -1.11 -10.45
C VAL A 159 -10.58 -0.17 -10.01
N LEU A 160 -11.42 -0.58 -9.05
CA LEU A 160 -12.50 0.26 -8.54
C LEU A 160 -11.94 1.52 -7.89
N TYR A 161 -10.93 1.40 -7.04
CA TYR A 161 -10.26 2.53 -6.40
C TYR A 161 -9.63 3.46 -7.44
N GLY A 162 -8.83 2.92 -8.37
CA GLY A 162 -8.18 3.72 -9.40
C GLY A 162 -9.18 4.50 -10.26
N TYR A 163 -10.29 3.86 -10.66
CA TYR A 163 -11.35 4.52 -11.41
C TYR A 163 -12.08 5.59 -10.58
N THR A 164 -12.52 5.24 -9.37
CA THR A 164 -13.29 6.17 -8.52
C THR A 164 -12.45 7.35 -8.06
N ARG A 165 -11.18 7.13 -7.68
CA ARG A 165 -10.23 8.20 -7.34
C ARG A 165 -9.91 9.10 -8.54
N TRP A 166 -9.94 8.57 -9.76
CA TRP A 166 -9.74 9.37 -10.96
C TRP A 166 -10.96 10.27 -11.26
N VAL A 167 -12.17 9.72 -11.12
CA VAL A 167 -13.42 10.42 -11.50
C VAL A 167 -13.91 11.38 -10.42
N TYR A 168 -13.85 10.97 -9.15
CA TYR A 168 -14.45 11.69 -8.03
C TYR A 168 -13.44 12.43 -7.15
N GLY A 169 -12.14 12.27 -7.42
CA GLY A 169 -11.08 12.89 -6.61
C GLY A 169 -10.87 12.18 -5.27
N ASP A 170 -10.31 12.91 -4.31
CA ASP A 170 -10.01 12.41 -2.97
C ASP A 170 -11.26 11.89 -2.24
N ASP A 171 -11.04 11.01 -1.27
CA ASP A 171 -12.08 10.34 -0.48
C ASP A 171 -13.18 9.65 -1.30
N LEU A 172 -12.87 9.37 -2.58
CA LEU A 172 -13.73 8.72 -3.57
C LEU A 172 -15.07 9.44 -3.80
N GLY A 173 -15.18 10.72 -3.40
CA GLY A 173 -16.43 11.48 -3.43
C GLY A 173 -17.49 11.05 -2.41
N ILE A 174 -17.15 10.11 -1.50
CA ILE A 174 -18.07 9.56 -0.50
C ILE A 174 -17.51 9.64 0.94
N GLY A 175 -16.45 10.40 1.14
CA GLY A 175 -15.79 10.53 2.45
C GLY A 175 -15.01 9.28 2.87
N LEU A 176 -14.56 8.46 1.92
CA LEU A 176 -13.84 7.21 2.19
C LEU A 176 -12.38 7.30 1.75
N ASP A 177 -11.48 7.49 2.72
CA ASP A 177 -10.06 7.23 2.54
C ASP A 177 -9.78 5.72 2.65
N LEU A 178 -9.62 5.05 1.50
CA LEU A 178 -9.33 3.63 1.46
C LEU A 178 -7.93 3.29 1.99
N PHE A 179 -6.96 4.21 1.88
CA PHE A 179 -5.61 3.97 2.38
C PHE A 179 -5.62 3.96 3.91
N GLY A 180 -6.17 5.00 4.55
CA GLY A 180 -6.34 5.09 6.00
C GLY A 180 -7.19 3.95 6.56
N LEU A 181 -8.33 3.63 5.94
CA LEU A 181 -9.14 2.47 6.33
C LEU A 181 -8.35 1.16 6.25
N SER A 182 -7.51 0.99 5.22
CA SER A 182 -6.70 -0.23 5.05
C SER A 182 -5.64 -0.41 6.13
N ILE A 183 -5.09 0.67 6.70
CA ILE A 183 -4.22 0.60 7.88
C ILE A 183 -5.00 0.02 9.06
N GLY A 184 -6.22 0.54 9.32
CA GLY A 184 -7.12 0.01 10.33
C GLY A 184 -7.45 -1.47 10.12
N LEU A 185 -7.86 -1.85 8.90
CA LEU A 185 -8.17 -3.23 8.53
C LEU A 185 -6.95 -4.16 8.68
N TRP A 186 -5.75 -3.68 8.38
CA TRP A 186 -4.53 -4.44 8.60
C TRP A 186 -4.31 -4.70 10.09
N ILE A 187 -4.33 -3.68 10.93
CA ILE A 187 -4.10 -3.86 12.38
C ILE A 187 -5.21 -4.73 13.01
N ILE A 188 -6.48 -4.53 12.64
CA ILE A 188 -7.60 -5.37 13.10
C ILE A 188 -7.37 -6.83 12.70
N SER A 189 -7.10 -7.06 11.41
CA SER A 189 -6.92 -8.42 10.89
C SER A 189 -5.66 -9.09 11.44
N GLU A 190 -4.59 -8.35 11.69
CA GLU A 190 -3.36 -8.85 12.31
C GLU A 190 -3.58 -9.20 13.77
N THR A 191 -4.29 -8.35 14.52
CA THR A 191 -4.67 -8.65 15.91
C THR A 191 -5.52 -9.90 15.97
N LEU A 192 -6.52 -9.99 15.09
CA LEU A 192 -7.37 -11.18 14.97
C LEU A 192 -6.56 -12.43 14.58
N PHE A 193 -5.55 -12.28 13.71
CA PHE A 193 -4.67 -13.38 13.33
C PHE A 193 -3.92 -13.96 14.54
N ASN A 194 -3.44 -13.12 15.46
CA ASN A 194 -2.66 -13.58 16.61
C ASN A 194 -3.54 -14.11 17.77
N PHE A 195 -4.76 -13.61 17.91
CA PHE A 195 -5.64 -13.89 19.06
C PHE A 195 -6.99 -14.51 18.67
N TRP A 196 -7.03 -15.23 17.56
CA TRP A 196 -8.29 -15.73 17.00
C TRP A 196 -9.07 -16.59 18.00
N THR A 197 -10.32 -16.20 18.26
CA THR A 197 -11.37 -17.02 18.89
C THR A 197 -12.72 -16.66 18.28
N PRO A 198 -13.76 -17.52 18.36
CA PRO A 198 -15.08 -17.20 17.82
C PRO A 198 -15.68 -15.90 18.37
N VAL A 199 -15.40 -15.58 19.64
CA VAL A 199 -15.84 -14.34 20.29
C VAL A 199 -14.96 -13.17 19.87
N PHE A 200 -13.63 -13.32 19.96
CA PHE A 200 -12.69 -12.25 19.62
C PHE A 200 -12.80 -11.82 18.16
N ARG A 201 -13.22 -12.72 17.27
CA ARG A 201 -13.55 -12.40 15.87
C ARG A 201 -14.47 -11.19 15.73
N TRP A 202 -15.50 -11.07 16.57
CA TRP A 202 -16.44 -9.96 16.51
C TRP A 202 -16.00 -8.76 17.35
N VAL A 203 -15.25 -9.00 18.43
CA VAL A 203 -14.68 -7.95 19.28
C VAL A 203 -13.54 -7.21 18.56
N SER A 204 -12.81 -7.86 17.64
CA SER A 204 -11.64 -7.29 16.99
C SER A 204 -11.92 -6.01 16.20
N GLY A 205 -13.15 -5.80 15.72
CA GLY A 205 -13.53 -4.55 15.06
C GLY A 205 -13.33 -3.30 15.95
N LEU A 206 -13.41 -3.48 17.28
CA LEU A 206 -13.15 -2.39 18.24
C LEU A 206 -11.70 -1.89 18.21
N VAL A 207 -10.74 -2.70 17.75
CA VAL A 207 -9.35 -2.28 17.55
C VAL A 207 -9.27 -1.14 16.53
N GLY A 208 -10.18 -1.08 15.56
CA GLY A 208 -10.23 0.01 14.58
C GLY A 208 -10.42 1.38 15.20
N PHE A 209 -11.17 1.49 16.30
CA PHE A 209 -11.35 2.74 17.03
C PHE A 209 -10.08 3.18 17.76
N VAL A 210 -9.26 2.24 18.23
CA VAL A 210 -7.95 2.55 18.80
C VAL A 210 -7.03 3.10 17.73
N VAL A 211 -7.01 2.48 16.55
CA VAL A 211 -6.22 2.96 15.40
C VAL A 211 -6.70 4.35 14.97
N ALA A 212 -8.00 4.55 14.80
CA ALA A 212 -8.57 5.86 14.46
C ALA A 212 -8.15 6.96 15.46
N ALA A 213 -8.21 6.65 16.76
CA ALA A 213 -7.78 7.59 17.80
C ALA A 213 -6.28 7.92 17.72
N MET A 214 -5.42 6.97 17.35
CA MET A 214 -3.99 7.23 17.13
C MET A 214 -3.73 8.18 15.95
N PHE A 215 -4.61 8.19 14.96
CA PHE A 215 -4.59 9.12 13.83
C PHE A 215 -5.40 10.40 14.08
N GLY A 216 -5.88 10.63 15.31
CA GLY A 216 -6.54 11.87 15.73
C GLY A 216 -8.06 11.85 15.67
N THR A 217 -8.71 10.78 15.20
CA THR A 217 -10.17 10.67 15.16
C THR A 217 -10.70 9.91 16.37
N LEU A 218 -11.29 10.62 17.33
CA LEU A 218 -11.74 10.02 18.60
C LEU A 218 -13.06 9.26 18.45
N PRO A 219 -13.31 8.20 19.24
CA PRO A 219 -14.60 7.50 19.22
C PRO A 219 -15.80 8.40 19.50
N SER A 220 -15.65 9.43 20.35
CA SER A 220 -16.70 10.40 20.62
C SER A 220 -17.07 11.25 19.40
N GLU A 221 -16.09 11.58 18.56
CA GLU A 221 -16.28 12.33 17.32
C GLU A 221 -17.02 11.48 16.28
N ILE A 222 -16.59 10.22 16.13
CA ILE A 222 -17.26 9.23 15.27
C ILE A 222 -18.74 9.07 15.65
N LEU A 223 -19.02 8.92 16.95
CA LEU A 223 -20.38 8.75 17.46
C LEU A 223 -21.25 10.02 17.30
N SER A 224 -20.62 11.19 17.30
CA SER A 224 -21.31 12.47 17.11
C SER A 224 -21.62 12.75 15.64
N ASN A 225 -20.81 12.20 14.71
CA ASN A 225 -20.89 12.46 13.28
C ASN A 225 -20.99 11.16 12.44
N PRO A 226 -22.04 10.31 12.65
CA PRO A 226 -22.12 9.00 12.00
C PRO A 226 -22.23 9.05 10.47
N ALA A 227 -22.70 10.16 9.89
CA ALA A 227 -22.78 10.35 8.44
C ALA A 227 -21.40 10.55 7.81
N GLU A 228 -20.47 11.19 8.51
CA GLU A 228 -19.10 11.44 8.07
C GLU A 228 -18.23 10.18 8.25
N TYR A 229 -18.42 9.49 9.36
CA TYR A 229 -17.65 8.29 9.72
C TYR A 229 -18.41 6.99 9.45
N TRP A 230 -19.30 6.97 8.45
CA TRP A 230 -20.13 5.80 8.13
C TRP A 230 -19.27 4.54 7.87
N TRP A 231 -18.07 4.73 7.34
CA TRP A 231 -17.12 3.68 6.99
C TRP A 231 -16.57 2.90 8.18
N VAL A 232 -16.76 3.34 9.43
CA VAL A 232 -16.33 2.58 10.63
C VAL A 232 -17.02 1.22 10.76
N VAL A 233 -18.19 1.04 10.12
CA VAL A 233 -18.84 -0.27 10.01
C VAL A 233 -17.94 -1.30 9.30
N LEU A 234 -17.03 -0.85 8.43
CA LEU A 234 -16.10 -1.69 7.71
C LEU A 234 -15.01 -2.27 8.61
N PHE A 235 -14.83 -1.77 9.84
CA PHE A 235 -13.94 -2.39 10.83
C PHE A 235 -14.31 -3.85 11.16
N TRP A 236 -15.56 -4.26 10.90
CA TRP A 236 -16.00 -5.64 11.07
C TRP A 236 -15.84 -6.51 9.80
N LEU A 237 -15.30 -5.99 8.70
CA LEU A 237 -15.00 -6.81 7.51
C LEU A 237 -14.13 -8.03 7.86
N PRO A 238 -13.03 -7.91 8.66
CA PRO A 238 -12.26 -9.07 9.04
C PRO A 238 -13.08 -10.10 9.82
N ALA A 239 -13.98 -9.65 10.70
CA ALA A 239 -14.85 -10.52 11.46
C ALA A 239 -15.75 -11.37 10.57
N VAL A 240 -16.29 -10.78 9.51
CA VAL A 240 -17.18 -11.46 8.56
C VAL A 240 -16.44 -12.56 7.79
N PHE A 241 -15.22 -12.28 7.35
CA PHE A 241 -14.49 -13.15 6.44
C PHE A 241 -13.50 -14.13 7.11
N ALA A 242 -13.04 -13.85 8.33
CA ALA A 242 -12.09 -14.67 9.08
C ALA A 242 -12.76 -15.81 9.86
N SER A 243 -13.46 -16.70 9.14
CA SER A 243 -14.27 -17.76 9.74
C SER A 243 -13.49 -18.88 10.44
N HIS A 244 -12.18 -18.98 10.22
CA HIS A 244 -11.32 -19.99 10.81
C HIS A 244 -10.05 -19.39 11.43
N ALA A 245 -9.49 -20.09 12.41
CA ALA A 245 -8.16 -19.78 12.92
C ALA A 245 -7.08 -19.87 11.82
N PRO A 246 -6.04 -19.04 11.87
CA PRO A 246 -4.92 -19.12 10.93
C PRO A 246 -4.18 -20.47 11.06
N ARG A 247 -3.63 -20.95 9.94
CA ARG A 247 -2.86 -22.21 9.89
C ARG A 247 -1.36 -22.00 10.09
N ILE A 248 -0.91 -20.77 9.95
CA ILE A 248 0.50 -20.40 10.04
C ILE A 248 0.72 -19.54 11.27
N LYS A 249 1.90 -19.65 11.87
CA LYS A 249 2.38 -18.77 12.93
C LYS A 249 3.37 -17.79 12.32
N ARG A 250 3.27 -16.51 12.69
CA ARG A 250 4.20 -15.47 12.26
C ARG A 250 5.26 -15.22 13.32
N THR A 251 6.48 -14.93 12.85
CA THR A 251 7.60 -14.51 13.68
C THR A 251 7.96 -13.09 13.29
N TYR A 252 7.69 -12.13 14.18
CA TYR A 252 7.94 -10.70 13.91
C TYR A 252 9.40 -10.31 14.20
N ASN A 253 10.01 -10.92 15.22
CA ASN A 253 11.39 -10.63 15.62
C ASN A 253 12.39 -11.36 14.68
N PRO A 254 13.42 -10.70 14.14
CA PRO A 254 13.74 -9.27 14.30
C PRO A 254 13.16 -8.37 13.21
N TRP A 255 12.75 -8.94 12.08
CA TRP A 255 12.57 -8.21 10.83
C TRP A 255 11.50 -7.13 10.86
N PHE A 256 10.37 -7.36 11.55
CA PHE A 256 9.33 -6.35 11.66
C PHE A 256 9.83 -5.12 12.43
N PHE A 257 10.46 -5.33 13.59
CA PHE A 257 10.95 -4.25 14.44
C PHE A 257 12.15 -3.53 13.84
N LEU A 258 13.05 -4.24 13.16
CA LEU A 258 14.13 -3.62 12.41
C LEU A 258 13.60 -2.73 11.28
N GLY A 259 12.53 -3.15 10.61
CA GLY A 259 11.85 -2.31 9.61
C GLY A 259 11.28 -1.04 10.22
N MET A 260 10.55 -1.15 11.34
CA MET A 260 9.97 0.02 12.02
C MET A 260 11.04 1.00 12.53
N ALA A 261 12.19 0.49 13.02
CA ALA A 261 13.29 1.31 13.52
C ALA A 261 14.17 1.93 12.41
N SER A 262 13.98 1.54 11.15
CA SER A 262 14.70 2.11 10.01
C SER A 262 14.07 3.39 9.45
N TYR A 263 12.94 3.81 10.02
CA TYR A 263 12.20 5.05 9.76
C TYR A 263 12.35 6.01 10.95
#